data_AF-A0A8J7YQA0-F1
#
_entry.id   AF-A0A8J7YQA0-F1
#
_cell.length_a   1.000
_cell.length_b   1.000
_cell.length_c   1.000
_cell.angle_alpha   90.00
_cell.angle_beta   90.00
_cell.angle_gamma   90.00
#
_symmetry.space_group_name_H-M   'P 1'
#
loop_
_entity.id
_entity.type
_entity.pdbx_description
1 polymer ?
#
loop_
_entity_poly.entity_id
_entity_poly.type
_entity_poly.pdbx_seq_one_letter_code
_entity_poly.pdbx_strand_id
1 'polypeptide(L)'
;MEQLSNSRDIIRKPGSLEKFGYSLKNDSKDRARALRKAAKFYGIPLVKKKLNGLRFLFSKNRQYTPRIKKDINTVNRFRNVKGSRKGGE
;
A
#
# COMPACT_ATOMS: atom_id res chain seq x y z
N MET A 1 -9.17 21.17 17.33
CA MET A 1 -9.27 20.68 15.94
C MET A 1 -7.88 20.30 15.47
N GLU A 2 -7.51 19.02 15.48
CA GLU A 2 -6.14 18.60 15.16
C GLU A 2 -6.15 17.32 14.31
N GLN A 3 -6.51 17.46 13.03
CA GLN A 3 -6.53 16.32 12.08
C GLN A 3 -5.79 16.57 10.76
N LEU A 4 -5.17 17.74 10.56
CA LEU A 4 -4.60 18.12 9.26
C LEU A 4 -3.08 17.89 9.09
N SER A 5 -2.32 17.57 10.15
CA SER A 5 -0.86 17.43 10.03
C SER A 5 -0.36 16.02 9.65
N ASN A 6 -1.18 14.97 9.76
CA ASN A 6 -0.71 13.58 9.63
C ASN A 6 -0.41 13.11 8.19
N SER A 7 -0.88 13.83 7.16
CA SER A 7 -0.73 13.35 5.77
C SER A 7 0.66 13.57 5.17
N ARG A 8 1.46 14.51 5.72
CA ARG A 8 2.81 14.83 5.20
C ARG A 8 3.91 13.91 5.74
N ASP A 9 3.77 13.41 6.97
CA ASP A 9 4.77 12.52 7.61
C ASP A 9 4.84 11.12 6.98
N ILE A 10 3.73 10.60 6.49
CA ILE A 10 3.65 9.25 5.92
C ILE A 10 4.47 9.16 4.63
N ILE A 11 4.57 10.26 3.87
CA ILE A 11 5.31 10.35 2.61
C ILE A 11 6.81 10.38 2.89
N ARG A 12 7.24 11.10 3.94
CA ARG A 12 8.66 11.46 4.17
C ARG A 12 9.48 10.44 4.96
N LYS A 13 8.85 9.51 5.72
CA LYS A 13 9.59 8.42 6.39
C LYS A 13 9.71 7.17 5.51
N PRO A 14 10.90 6.72 5.10
CA PRO A 14 11.08 5.50 4.31
C PRO A 14 10.59 4.20 4.99
N GLY A 15 10.28 4.18 6.30
CA GLY A 15 9.88 2.98 7.05
C GLY A 15 8.38 2.79 7.36
N SER A 16 7.46 3.59 6.81
CA SER A 16 6.05 3.53 7.24
C SER A 16 5.32 2.24 6.86
N LEU A 17 5.74 1.54 5.80
CA LEU A 17 5.22 0.21 5.44
C LEU A 17 5.99 -0.92 6.13
N GLU A 18 7.30 -0.74 6.35
CA GLU A 18 8.15 -1.70 7.07
C GLU A 18 7.65 -1.95 8.50
N LYS A 19 7.07 -0.92 9.16
CA LYS A 19 6.38 -1.06 10.45
C LYS A 19 5.30 -2.15 10.46
N PHE A 20 4.71 -2.46 9.30
CA PHE A 20 3.69 -3.49 9.14
C PHE A 20 4.25 -4.82 8.60
N GLY A 21 5.57 -4.94 8.44
CA GLY A 21 6.26 -6.09 7.85
C GLY A 21 6.31 -6.07 6.32
N TYR A 22 6.08 -4.92 5.69
CA TYR A 22 6.18 -4.82 4.23
C TYR A 22 7.65 -4.72 3.81
N SER A 23 8.09 -5.67 2.99
CA SER A 23 9.38 -5.59 2.30
C SER A 23 9.24 -6.17 0.89
N LEU A 24 9.93 -5.56 -0.07
CA LEU A 24 9.95 -6.04 -1.45
C LEU A 24 10.65 -7.40 -1.61
N LYS A 25 11.44 -7.79 -0.61
CA LYS A 25 12.11 -9.10 -0.53
C LYS A 25 11.17 -10.22 -0.05
N ASN A 26 10.17 -9.88 0.78
CA ASN A 26 9.23 -10.85 1.35
C ASN A 26 8.28 -11.44 0.29
N ASP A 27 7.67 -12.57 0.63
CA ASP A 27 6.68 -13.24 -0.20
C ASP A 27 5.42 -12.41 -0.45
N SER A 28 4.72 -12.75 -1.54
CA SER A 28 3.52 -12.01 -1.96
C SER A 28 2.39 -12.04 -0.92
N LYS A 29 2.31 -13.10 -0.11
CA LYS A 29 1.31 -13.23 0.96
C LYS A 29 1.60 -12.27 2.11
N ASP A 30 2.85 -12.21 2.57
CA ASP A 30 3.28 -11.32 3.66
C ASP A 30 3.18 -9.85 3.27
N ARG A 31 3.58 -9.51 2.04
CA ARG A 31 3.39 -8.16 1.50
C ARG A 31 1.92 -7.77 1.50
N ALA A 32 1.02 -8.63 1.02
CA ALA A 32 -0.42 -8.36 1.03
C ALA A 32 -0.98 -8.18 2.45
N ARG A 33 -0.53 -8.99 3.42
CA ARG A 33 -0.94 -8.89 4.83
C ARG A 33 -0.48 -7.56 5.45
N ALA A 34 0.77 -7.17 5.21
CA ALA A 34 1.32 -5.89 5.64
C ALA A 34 0.55 -4.71 5.02
N LEU A 35 0.25 -4.78 3.72
CA LEU A 35 -0.53 -3.76 3.01
C LEU A 35 -1.96 -3.63 3.53
N ARG A 36 -2.62 -4.74 3.93
CA ARG A 36 -3.93 -4.66 4.59
C ARG A 36 -3.86 -3.95 5.93
N LYS A 37 -2.86 -4.29 6.76
CA LYS A 37 -2.66 -3.63 8.07
C LYS A 37 -2.37 -2.14 7.89
N ALA A 38 -1.46 -1.81 6.97
CA ALA A 38 -1.13 -0.43 6.64
C ALA A 38 -2.34 0.34 6.08
N ALA A 39 -3.16 -0.31 5.24
CA ALA A 39 -4.37 0.30 4.68
C ALA A 39 -5.47 0.49 5.74
N LYS A 40 -5.54 -0.38 6.76
CA LYS A 40 -6.44 -0.20 7.91
C LYS A 40 -5.99 0.95 8.81
N PHE A 41 -4.68 1.15 8.96
CA PHE A 41 -4.11 2.16 9.84
C PHE A 41 -4.03 3.55 9.21
N TYR A 42 -3.48 3.66 7.99
CA TYR A 42 -3.31 4.94 7.27
C TYR A 42 -4.40 5.22 6.24
N GLY A 43 -5.18 4.22 5.84
CA GLY A 43 -6.09 4.33 4.70
C GLY A 43 -5.46 3.92 3.37
N ILE A 44 -6.30 3.38 2.48
CA ILE A 44 -5.97 2.98 1.11
C ILE A 44 -5.26 4.08 0.30
N PRO A 45 -5.72 5.36 0.27
CA PRO A 45 -5.09 6.38 -0.58
C PRO A 45 -3.65 6.67 -0.19
N LEU A 46 -3.33 6.67 1.11
CA LEU A 46 -1.98 6.90 1.62
C LEU A 46 -1.04 5.75 1.29
N VAL A 47 -1.50 4.51 1.47
CA VAL A 47 -0.72 3.31 1.07
C VAL A 47 -0.45 3.31 -0.44
N LYS A 48 -1.45 3.65 -1.27
CA LYS A 48 -1.28 3.74 -2.72
C LYS A 48 -0.27 4.83 -3.13
N LYS A 49 -0.32 6.00 -2.48
CA LYS A 49 0.66 7.08 -2.72
C LYS A 49 2.07 6.61 -2.38
N LYS A 50 2.25 5.87 -1.29
CA LYS A 50 3.54 5.31 -0.89
C LYS A 50 4.08 4.28 -1.88
N LEU A 51 3.23 3.34 -2.33
CA LEU A 51 3.60 2.36 -3.34
C LEU A 51 3.97 2.99 -4.68
N ASN A 52 3.29 4.06 -5.10
CA ASN A 52 3.69 4.82 -6.29
C ASN A 52 5.04 5.53 -6.11
N GLY A 53 5.34 6.04 -4.90
CA GLY A 53 6.67 6.56 -4.57
C GLY A 53 7.76 5.48 -4.67
N LEU A 54 7.51 4.29 -4.13
CA LEU A 54 8.40 3.14 -4.27
C LEU A 54 8.58 2.73 -5.74
N ARG A 55 7.51 2.75 -6.53
CA ARG A 55 7.58 2.48 -7.97
C ARG A 55 8.51 3.45 -8.68
N PHE A 56 8.48 4.74 -8.32
CA PHE A 56 9.38 5.74 -8.90
C PHE A 56 10.83 5.53 -8.45
N LEU A 57 11.06 5.30 -7.15
CA LEU A 57 12.40 5.03 -6.58
C LEU A 57 13.04 3.78 -7.19
N PHE A 58 12.27 2.72 -7.37
CA PHE A 58 12.73 1.45 -7.94
C PHE A 58 12.41 1.33 -9.43
N SER A 59 12.09 2.42 -10.13
CA SER A 59 11.65 2.36 -11.54
C SER A 59 12.70 1.72 -12.46
N LYS A 60 13.98 1.88 -12.15
CA LYS A 60 15.11 1.27 -12.90
C LYS A 60 15.35 -0.19 -12.51
N ASN A 61 14.76 -0.69 -11.42
CA ASN A 61 14.98 -2.04 -10.92
C ASN A 61 13.91 -3.01 -11.46
N ARG A 62 14.25 -3.73 -12.53
CA ARG A 62 13.36 -4.68 -13.22
C ARG A 62 12.83 -5.81 -12.32
N GLN A 63 13.50 -6.13 -11.22
CA GLN A 63 13.05 -7.16 -10.28
C GLN A 63 11.92 -6.68 -9.35
N TYR A 64 11.98 -5.41 -8.92
CA TYR A 64 11.05 -4.86 -7.93
C TYR A 64 9.86 -4.13 -8.56
N THR A 65 10.03 -3.50 -9.73
CA THR A 65 8.94 -2.87 -10.48
C THR A 65 7.69 -3.74 -10.65
N PRO A 66 7.78 -5.01 -11.10
CA PRO A 66 6.59 -5.86 -11.23
C PRO A 66 5.96 -6.23 -9.87
N ARG A 67 6.76 -6.35 -8.80
CA ARG A 67 6.26 -6.62 -7.44
C ARG A 67 5.45 -5.44 -6.92
N ILE A 68 5.97 -4.22 -7.06
CA ILE A 68 5.29 -2.98 -6.65
C ILE A 68 3.99 -2.80 -7.45
N LYS A 69 3.99 -3.10 -8.75
CA LYS A 69 2.77 -3.03 -9.58
C LYS A 69 1.68 -4.01 -9.09
N LYS A 70 2.07 -5.25 -8.72
CA LYS A 70 1.16 -6.23 -8.12
C LYS A 70 0.61 -5.76 -6.77
N ASP A 71 1.47 -5.15 -5.95
CA ASP A 71 1.08 -4.61 -4.65
C ASP A 71 0.08 -3.44 -4.77
N ILE A 72 0.28 -2.53 -5.74
CA ILE A 72 -0.67 -1.45 -6.05
C ILE A 72 -2.02 -2.02 -6.48
N ASN A 73 -2.02 -3.05 -7.34
CA ASN A 73 -3.25 -3.72 -7.76
C ASN A 73 -3.96 -4.37 -6.56
N THR A 74 -3.20 -5.01 -5.67
CA THR A 74 -3.72 -5.63 -4.44
C THR A 74 -4.39 -4.60 -3.54
N VAL A 75 -3.78 -3.43 -3.35
CA VAL A 75 -4.37 -2.32 -2.57
C VAL A 75 -5.61 -1.75 -3.24
N ASN A 76 -5.63 -1.63 -4.57
CA ASN A 76 -6.85 -1.24 -5.29
C ASN A 76 -7.97 -2.28 -5.12
N ARG A 77 -7.65 -3.58 -5.09
CA ARG A 77 -8.64 -4.64 -4.84
C ARG A 77 -9.25 -4.55 -3.44
N PHE A 78 -8.52 -4.07 -2.43
CA PHE A 78 -9.10 -3.82 -1.09
C PHE A 78 -10.30 -2.87 -1.12
N ARG A 79 -10.33 -1.93 -2.07
CA ARG A 79 -11.47 -1.02 -2.27
C ARG A 79 -12.67 -1.74 -2.89
N ASN A 80 -12.44 -2.69 -3.79
CA ASN A 80 -13.53 -3.45 -4.43
C ASN A 80 -14.16 -4.49 -3.48
N VAL A 81 -13.42 -5.09 -2.55
CA VAL A 81 -14.04 -6.04 -1.59
C VAL A 81 -15.02 -5.36 -0.61
N LYS A 82 -14.90 -4.05 -0.40
CA LYS A 82 -15.90 -3.28 0.37
C LYS A 82 -17.10 -2.84 -0.48
N GLY A 83 -17.03 -2.99 -1.81
CA GLY A 83 -18.09 -2.68 -2.78
C GLY A 83 -18.83 -3.91 -3.34
N SER A 84 -18.28 -5.12 -3.21
CA SER A 84 -18.90 -6.37 -3.71
C SER A 84 -19.87 -7.05 -2.74
N ARG A 85 -20.48 -6.29 -1.82
CA ARG A 85 -21.74 -6.67 -1.14
C ARG A 85 -22.87 -5.76 -1.63
N LYS A 86 -23.18 -5.84 -2.92
CA LYS A 86 -24.50 -5.49 -3.47
C LYS A 86 -24.61 -6.13 -4.86
N GLY A 87 -25.67 -6.89 -5.06
CA GLY A 87 -25.88 -7.77 -6.20
C GLY A 87 -26.25 -9.19 -5.76
N GLY A 88 -27.03 -9.31 -4.69
CA GLY A 88 -28.03 -10.37 -4.62
C GLY A 88 -29.32 -9.73 -5.09
N GLU A 89 -29.84 -10.25 -6.20
CA GLU A 89 -31.25 -10.34 -6.61
C GLU A 89 -31.29 -11.35 -7.75
#